data_AF-D0KWJ6-F1
#
_entry.id   AF-D0KWJ6-F1
#
_cell.length_a   1.000
_cell.length_b   1.000
_cell.length_c   1.000
_cell.angle_alpha   90.00
_cell.angle_beta   90.00
_cell.angle_gamma   90.00
#
_symmetry.space_group_name_H-M   'P 1'
#
loop_
_entity.id
_entity.type
_entity.pdbx_description
1 polymer ?
#
loop_
_entity_poly.entity_id
_entity_poly.type
_entity_poly.pdbx_seq_one_letter_code
_entity_poly.pdbx_strand_id
1 'polypeptide(L)'
;MTIKATCNAALLLIAAGFTPSVFAVECRVVERIGNHFKDHILTDIRGLAVGEYEVSPRKNLIVHSVDDIRFTGCRAVVKATIEVERKVRRDAKGNARIAGDIDPDSVKLVDPSVGKWEFCFTKEPRIEKMKLSNTAGIGERQYKKIANRVWPRERCYTFIVPKDEERPR
;
A
#
# COMPACT_ATOMS: atom_id res chain seq x y z
N MET A 1 -54.52 -6.49 63.83
CA MET A 1 -53.34 -7.15 63.21
C MET A 1 -53.41 -6.89 61.72
N THR A 2 -52.54 -6.04 61.19
CA THR A 2 -52.54 -5.65 59.78
C THR A 2 -51.08 -5.58 59.33
N ILE A 3 -50.68 -6.52 58.47
CA ILE A 3 -49.32 -6.64 57.98
C ILE A 3 -49.18 -5.73 56.75
N LYS A 4 -48.41 -4.65 56.88
CA LYS A 4 -47.98 -3.84 55.73
C LYS A 4 -46.72 -4.46 55.13
N ALA A 5 -46.84 -5.02 53.93
CA ALA A 5 -45.70 -5.38 53.09
C ALA A 5 -45.41 -4.21 52.14
N THR A 6 -44.39 -3.41 52.46
CA THR A 6 -43.84 -2.41 51.54
C THR A 6 -42.72 -3.06 50.74
N CYS A 7 -43.00 -3.31 49.46
CA CYS A 7 -42.06 -3.82 48.47
C CYS A 7 -41.21 -2.65 47.95
N ASN A 8 -39.92 -2.63 48.29
CA ASN A 8 -38.95 -1.71 47.70
C ASN A 8 -38.49 -2.29 46.35
N ALA A 9 -38.99 -1.73 45.25
CA ALA A 9 -38.46 -2.02 43.92
C ALA A 9 -37.25 -1.11 43.65
N ALA A 10 -36.05 -1.64 43.89
CA ALA A 10 -34.80 -1.04 43.42
C ALA A 10 -34.66 -1.29 41.91
N LEU A 11 -34.83 -0.24 41.12
CA LEU A 11 -34.65 -0.27 39.66
C LEU A 11 -33.16 -0.14 39.35
N LEU A 12 -32.50 -1.25 39.02
CA LEU A 12 -31.11 -1.27 38.57
C LEU A 12 -31.07 -1.01 37.04
N LEU A 13 -30.71 0.22 36.65
CA LEU A 13 -30.44 0.60 35.26
C LEU A 13 -29.06 0.05 34.86
N ILE A 14 -29.04 -1.13 34.23
CA ILE A 14 -27.84 -1.67 33.59
C ILE A 14 -27.69 -0.94 32.25
N ALA A 15 -26.88 0.12 32.25
CA ALA A 15 -26.36 0.70 31.01
C ALA A 15 -25.38 -0.31 30.41
N ALA A 16 -25.88 -1.19 29.53
CA ALA A 16 -25.05 -2.01 28.67
C ALA A 16 -24.27 -1.07 27.76
N GLY A 17 -23.00 -0.83 28.13
CA GLY A 17 -22.05 -0.10 27.31
C GLY A 17 -21.89 -0.83 25.99
N PHE A 18 -22.57 -0.33 24.95
CA PHE A 18 -22.18 -0.57 23.58
C PHE A 18 -20.83 0.11 23.38
N THR A 19 -19.74 -0.59 23.68
CA THR A 19 -18.44 -0.22 23.13
C THR A 19 -18.55 -0.43 21.62
N PRO A 20 -18.45 0.63 20.78
CA PRO A 20 -18.36 0.42 19.36
C PRO A 20 -17.10 -0.40 19.11
N SER A 21 -17.27 -1.65 18.71
CA SER A 21 -16.22 -2.44 18.10
C SER A 21 -15.81 -1.67 16.87
N VAL A 22 -14.72 -0.91 16.97
CA VAL A 22 -14.07 -0.34 15.81
C VAL A 22 -13.66 -1.56 15.00
N PHE A 23 -14.38 -1.84 13.91
CA PHE A 23 -14.02 -2.90 12.98
C PHE A 23 -12.71 -2.44 12.35
N ALA A 24 -11.59 -2.74 13.01
CA ALA A 24 -10.27 -2.65 12.40
C ALA A 24 -10.39 -3.47 11.12
N VAL A 25 -10.28 -2.81 9.97
CA VAL A 25 -10.35 -3.53 8.70
C VAL A 25 -9.31 -4.63 8.79
N GLU A 26 -9.73 -5.90 8.73
CA GLU A 26 -8.77 -6.97 8.93
C GLU A 26 -7.76 -6.91 7.77
N CYS A 27 -6.47 -7.10 8.03
CA CYS A 27 -5.46 -7.21 6.98
C CYS A 27 -5.82 -8.23 5.88
N ARG A 28 -6.72 -9.18 6.18
CA ARG A 28 -7.32 -10.11 5.23
C ARG A 28 -8.19 -9.41 4.17
N VAL A 29 -8.89 -8.34 4.54
CA VAL A 29 -9.67 -7.50 3.61
C VAL A 29 -8.73 -6.76 2.67
N VAL A 30 -7.65 -6.16 3.18
CA VAL A 30 -6.61 -5.51 2.36
C VAL A 30 -6.02 -6.51 1.37
N GLU A 31 -5.64 -7.70 1.83
CA GLU A 31 -5.11 -8.76 0.97
C GLU A 31 -6.10 -9.17 -0.11
N ARG A 32 -7.38 -9.37 0.25
CA ARG A 32 -8.42 -9.78 -0.70
C ARG A 32 -8.68 -8.69 -1.74
N ILE A 33 -8.98 -7.46 -1.31
CA ILE A 33 -9.27 -6.31 -2.18
C ILE A 33 -8.07 -6.02 -3.06
N GLY A 34 -6.87 -5.90 -2.47
CA GLY A 34 -5.65 -5.57 -3.19
C GLY A 34 -5.27 -6.61 -4.24
N ASN A 35 -5.39 -7.90 -3.91
CA ASN A 35 -5.11 -8.96 -4.90
C ASN A 35 -6.23 -9.10 -5.94
N HIS A 36 -7.49 -8.79 -5.59
CA HIS A 36 -8.62 -8.81 -6.52
C HIS A 36 -8.49 -7.70 -7.57
N PHE A 37 -8.14 -6.48 -7.15
CA PHE A 37 -7.99 -5.32 -8.02
C PHE A 37 -6.55 -5.05 -8.46
N LYS A 38 -5.65 -6.04 -8.34
CA LYS A 38 -4.21 -5.86 -8.57
C LYS A 38 -3.89 -5.27 -9.94
N ASP A 39 -4.64 -5.61 -10.99
CA ASP A 39 -4.34 -5.20 -12.35
C ASP A 39 -4.72 -3.73 -12.59
N HIS A 40 -5.81 -3.26 -11.96
CA HIS A 40 -6.20 -1.84 -11.91
C HIS A 40 -5.18 -1.03 -11.12
N ILE A 41 -4.80 -1.50 -9.92
CA ILE A 41 -3.78 -0.86 -9.09
C ILE A 41 -2.44 -0.79 -9.84
N LEU A 42 -2.04 -1.85 -10.53
CA LEU A 42 -0.79 -1.90 -11.29
C LEU A 42 -0.81 -0.92 -12.46
N THR A 43 -1.93 -0.76 -13.13
CA THR A 43 -2.11 0.20 -14.23
C THR A 43 -1.91 1.63 -13.75
N ASP A 44 -2.54 1.99 -12.63
CA ASP A 44 -2.39 3.33 -12.05
C ASP A 44 -0.98 3.59 -11.53
N ILE A 45 -0.37 2.61 -10.84
CA ILE A 45 1.02 2.72 -10.37
C ILE A 45 2.00 2.86 -11.55
N ARG A 46 1.79 2.17 -12.68
CA ARG A 46 2.64 2.32 -13.87
C ARG A 46 2.63 3.76 -14.38
N GLY A 47 1.47 4.41 -14.40
CA GLY A 47 1.35 5.81 -14.81
C GLY A 47 2.12 6.79 -13.91
N LEU A 48 2.26 6.46 -12.62
CA LEU A 48 2.95 7.31 -11.64
C LEU A 48 4.46 7.02 -11.52
N ALA A 49 4.85 5.76 -11.64
CA ALA A 49 6.18 5.29 -11.28
C ALA A 49 7.14 5.13 -12.47
N VAL A 50 6.64 5.03 -13.70
CA VAL A 50 7.47 4.93 -14.91
C VAL A 50 8.05 6.29 -15.23
N GLY A 51 9.37 6.35 -15.42
CA GLY A 51 10.06 7.60 -15.72
C GLY A 51 11.53 7.59 -15.38
N GLU A 52 12.16 8.75 -15.58
CA GLU A 52 13.55 8.99 -15.26
C GLU A 52 13.68 9.88 -14.01
N TYR A 53 14.55 9.47 -13.09
CA TYR A 53 14.77 10.14 -11.82
C TYR A 53 16.26 10.41 -11.66
N GLU A 54 16.65 11.69 -11.58
CA GLU A 54 18.04 12.05 -11.33
C GLU A 54 18.46 11.59 -9.92
N VAL A 55 19.45 10.69 -9.86
CA VAL A 55 20.04 10.18 -8.61
C VAL A 55 21.21 11.07 -8.20
N SER A 56 21.98 11.53 -9.17
CA SER A 56 23.12 12.43 -9.02
C SER A 56 23.49 13.01 -10.39
N PRO A 57 24.35 14.05 -10.49
CA PRO A 57 24.75 14.65 -11.77
C PRO A 57 25.43 13.71 -12.78
N ARG A 58 25.76 12.47 -12.38
CA ARG A 58 26.40 11.45 -13.23
C ARG A 58 25.59 10.17 -13.36
N LYS A 59 24.39 10.10 -12.76
CA LYS A 59 23.58 8.89 -12.69
C LYS A 59 22.09 9.19 -12.67
N ASN A 60 21.34 8.47 -13.50
CA ASN A 60 19.89 8.53 -13.55
C ASN A 60 19.33 7.14 -13.26
N LEU A 61 18.22 7.09 -12.52
CA LEU A 61 17.43 5.88 -12.31
C LEU A 61 16.25 5.94 -13.26
N ILE A 62 16.18 4.99 -14.18
CA ILE A 62 15.08 4.82 -15.10
C ILE A 62 14.23 3.65 -14.60
N VAL A 63 12.93 3.89 -14.43
CA VAL A 63 11.95 2.86 -14.14
C VAL A 63 11.23 2.54 -15.44
N HIS A 64 11.51 1.35 -16.00
CA HIS A 64 10.95 0.92 -17.29
C HIS A 64 9.53 0.41 -17.14
N SER A 65 9.29 -0.40 -16.12
CA SER A 65 8.00 -1.03 -15.88
C SER A 65 7.80 -1.38 -14.42
N VAL A 66 6.53 -1.42 -14.04
CA VAL A 66 6.08 -2.06 -12.80
C VAL A 66 5.42 -3.38 -13.20
N ASP A 67 6.06 -4.48 -12.84
CA ASP A 67 5.79 -5.80 -13.43
C ASP A 67 4.69 -6.54 -12.67
N ASP A 68 4.66 -6.39 -11.35
CA ASP A 68 3.80 -7.16 -10.47
C ASP A 68 3.56 -6.41 -9.16
N ILE A 69 2.37 -6.59 -8.59
CA ILE A 69 2.02 -6.15 -7.24
C ILE A 69 1.31 -7.30 -6.52
N ARG A 70 1.71 -7.55 -5.27
CA ARG A 70 1.13 -8.57 -4.42
C ARG A 70 0.84 -8.03 -3.04
N PHE A 71 -0.33 -8.38 -2.53
CA PHE A 71 -0.75 -8.07 -1.16
C PHE A 71 -0.67 -9.33 -0.31
N THR A 72 -0.18 -9.23 0.92
CA THR A 72 -0.10 -10.32 1.90
C THR A 72 -0.33 -9.73 3.28
N GLY A 73 -1.50 -10.00 3.86
CA GLY A 73 -2.08 -9.19 4.92
C GLY A 73 -2.12 -7.71 4.51
N CYS A 74 -1.67 -6.84 5.41
CA CYS A 74 -1.56 -5.40 5.15
C CYS A 74 -0.28 -5.02 4.38
N ARG A 75 0.55 -5.96 3.94
CA ARG A 75 1.79 -5.65 3.24
C ARG A 75 1.58 -5.69 1.73
N ALA A 76 1.88 -4.59 1.04
CA ALA A 76 1.98 -4.58 -0.41
C ALA A 76 3.45 -4.71 -0.84
N VAL A 77 3.69 -5.52 -1.87
CA VAL A 77 5.00 -5.74 -2.46
C VAL A 77 4.89 -5.54 -3.97
N VAL A 78 5.69 -4.61 -4.49
CA VAL A 78 5.77 -4.26 -5.90
C VAL A 78 7.11 -4.73 -6.47
N LYS A 79 7.09 -5.28 -7.68
CA LYS A 79 8.29 -5.56 -8.48
C LYS A 79 8.35 -4.58 -9.64
N ALA A 80 9.51 -4.00 -9.86
CA ALA A 80 9.75 -3.09 -10.97
C ALA A 80 11.06 -3.44 -11.69
N THR A 81 11.05 -3.29 -13.01
CA THR A 81 12.24 -3.37 -13.85
C THR A 81 12.85 -1.97 -13.95
N ILE A 82 14.13 -1.88 -13.63
CA ILE A 82 14.85 -0.62 -13.53
C ILE A 82 16.19 -0.66 -14.28
N GLU A 83 16.64 0.52 -14.64
CA GLU A 83 17.95 0.77 -15.21
C GLU A 83 18.60 1.95 -14.48
N VAL A 84 19.90 1.85 -14.24
CA VAL A 84 20.71 2.92 -13.71
C VAL A 84 21.71 3.32 -14.79
N GLU A 85 21.44 4.45 -15.42
CA GLU A 85 22.35 5.05 -16.38
C GLU A 85 23.53 5.69 -15.65
N ARG A 86 24.72 5.53 -16.21
CA ARG A 86 25.97 6.02 -15.59
C ARG A 86 26.86 6.67 -16.64
N LYS A 87 27.25 7.93 -16.41
CA LYS A 87 28.11 8.66 -17.37
C LYS A 87 29.50 8.04 -17.60
N VAL A 88 30.05 7.31 -16.62
CA VAL A 88 31.46 6.86 -16.61
C VAL A 88 31.61 5.34 -16.70
N ARG A 89 30.54 4.57 -16.46
CA ARG A 89 30.57 3.10 -16.44
C ARG A 89 29.41 2.57 -17.26
N ARG A 90 29.48 1.32 -17.71
CA ARG A 90 28.35 0.64 -18.39
C ARG A 90 27.08 0.78 -17.55
N ASP A 91 25.91 0.80 -18.15
CA ASP A 91 24.67 0.90 -17.39
C ASP A 91 24.40 -0.36 -16.56
N ALA A 92 23.56 -0.23 -15.55
CA ALA A 92 23.16 -1.32 -14.66
C ALA A 92 21.67 -1.55 -14.83
N LYS A 93 21.28 -2.75 -15.26
CA LYS A 93 19.87 -3.12 -15.42
C LYS A 93 19.50 -4.18 -14.39
N GLY A 94 18.25 -4.21 -13.96
CA GLY A 94 17.74 -5.28 -13.13
C GLY A 94 16.43 -4.94 -12.48
N ASN A 95 16.19 -5.48 -11.29
CA ASN A 95 14.87 -5.47 -10.68
C ASN A 95 14.92 -4.87 -9.27
N ALA A 96 13.91 -4.06 -8.95
CA ALA A 96 13.65 -3.54 -7.63
C ALA A 96 12.42 -4.23 -7.02
N ARG A 97 12.50 -4.52 -5.73
CA ARG A 97 11.37 -4.94 -4.89
C ARG A 97 11.08 -3.82 -3.91
N ILE A 98 9.90 -3.22 -4.03
CA ILE A 98 9.40 -2.16 -3.16
C ILE A 98 8.35 -2.78 -2.23
N ALA A 99 8.34 -2.40 -0.96
CA ALA A 99 7.31 -2.82 -0.03
C ALA A 99 6.84 -1.67 0.84
N GLY A 100 5.57 -1.75 1.23
CA GLY A 100 4.95 -0.83 2.17
C GLY A 100 3.86 -1.55 2.96
N ASP A 101 3.65 -1.11 4.20
CA ASP A 101 2.60 -1.61 5.08
C ASP A 101 1.42 -0.64 5.00
N ILE A 102 0.27 -1.14 4.54
CA ILE A 102 -0.99 -0.43 4.38
C ILE A 102 -1.67 -0.29 5.73
N ASP A 103 -2.20 0.90 5.99
CA ASP A 103 -3.11 1.12 7.09
C ASP A 103 -4.46 0.50 6.73
N PRO A 104 -4.90 -0.58 7.38
CA PRO A 104 -6.14 -1.24 7.01
C PRO A 104 -7.34 -0.30 7.03
N ASP A 105 -7.39 0.63 7.98
CA ASP A 105 -8.53 1.54 8.17
C ASP A 105 -8.59 2.63 7.08
N SER A 106 -7.55 2.73 6.24
CA SER A 106 -7.52 3.65 5.11
C SER A 106 -8.16 3.08 3.83
N VAL A 107 -8.42 1.77 3.77
CA VAL A 107 -8.97 1.14 2.55
C VAL A 107 -10.46 1.43 2.45
N LYS A 108 -10.84 2.31 1.53
CA LYS A 108 -12.23 2.75 1.38
C LYS A 108 -12.57 3.17 -0.04
N LEU A 109 -13.85 3.05 -0.39
CA LEU A 109 -14.42 3.61 -1.61
C LEU A 109 -14.65 5.12 -1.38
N VAL A 110 -13.87 5.96 -2.05
CA VAL A 110 -13.92 7.43 -1.91
C VAL A 110 -14.88 8.09 -2.88
N ASP A 111 -15.14 7.48 -4.04
CA ASP A 111 -16.16 7.95 -4.97
C ASP A 111 -16.92 6.75 -5.58
N PRO A 112 -18.12 6.44 -5.06
CA PRO A 112 -18.96 5.36 -5.57
C PRO A 112 -19.53 5.62 -6.96
N SER A 113 -19.50 6.85 -7.47
CA SER A 113 -20.05 7.15 -8.80
C SER A 113 -19.19 6.54 -9.91
N VAL A 114 -17.87 6.54 -9.70
CA VAL A 114 -16.84 6.06 -10.62
C VAL A 114 -16.07 4.84 -10.09
N GLY A 115 -16.43 4.30 -8.92
CA GLY A 115 -15.72 3.16 -8.32
C GLY A 115 -14.31 3.49 -7.89
N LYS A 116 -14.07 4.72 -7.40
CA LYS A 116 -12.74 5.17 -6.96
C LYS A 116 -12.47 4.69 -5.54
N TRP A 117 -11.43 3.91 -5.38
CA TRP A 117 -10.92 3.43 -4.11
C TRP A 117 -9.66 4.19 -3.68
N GLU A 118 -9.42 4.22 -2.38
CA GLU A 118 -8.20 4.77 -1.76
C GLU A 118 -7.63 3.75 -0.78
N PHE A 119 -6.30 3.69 -0.70
CA PHE A 119 -5.60 3.12 0.44
C PHE A 119 -4.36 3.96 0.77
N CYS A 120 -3.98 3.99 2.03
CA CYS A 120 -2.81 4.67 2.53
C CYS A 120 -1.84 3.69 3.18
N PHE A 121 -0.56 3.90 2.94
CA PHE A 121 0.52 3.29 3.67
C PHE A 121 0.71 3.95 5.03
N THR A 122 0.92 3.14 6.05
CA THR A 122 1.31 3.58 7.40
C THR A 122 2.58 4.45 7.37
N LYS A 123 3.49 4.16 6.43
CA LYS A 123 4.75 4.86 6.17
C LYS A 123 5.06 4.83 4.68
N GLU A 124 5.87 5.77 4.23
CA GLU A 124 6.36 5.80 2.84
C GLU A 124 6.92 4.42 2.42
N PRO A 125 6.43 3.84 1.31
CA PRO A 125 6.96 2.60 0.75
C PRO A 125 8.46 2.70 0.49
N ARG A 126 9.18 1.59 0.66
CA ARG A 126 10.63 1.56 0.50
C ARG A 126 11.05 0.41 -0.39
N ILE A 127 12.08 0.64 -1.18
CA ILE A 127 12.81 -0.41 -1.88
C ILE A 127 13.45 -1.29 -0.81
N GLU A 128 13.06 -2.56 -0.72
CA GLU A 128 13.59 -3.57 0.18
C GLU A 128 14.85 -4.22 -0.40
N LYS A 129 14.77 -4.58 -1.67
CA LYS A 129 15.80 -5.31 -2.39
C LYS A 129 15.93 -4.72 -3.79
N MET A 130 17.15 -4.66 -4.28
CA MET A 130 17.46 -4.20 -5.61
C MET A 130 18.56 -5.11 -6.12
N LYS A 131 18.37 -5.70 -7.30
CA LYS A 131 19.35 -6.56 -7.96
C LYS A 131 19.74 -5.88 -9.25
N LEU A 132 21.01 -5.54 -9.41
CA LEU A 132 21.50 -4.82 -10.58
C LEU A 132 22.72 -5.52 -11.17
N SER A 133 22.70 -5.72 -12.48
CA SER A 133 23.88 -6.15 -13.21
C SER A 133 25.03 -5.14 -13.07
N ASN A 134 26.28 -5.61 -13.13
CA ASN A 134 27.46 -4.74 -13.15
C ASN A 134 27.59 -3.80 -11.92
N THR A 135 27.18 -4.25 -10.73
CA THR A 135 27.29 -3.50 -9.47
C THR A 135 28.11 -4.16 -8.37
N ALA A 136 28.65 -5.37 -8.61
CA ALA A 136 29.47 -6.14 -7.68
C ALA A 136 28.87 -6.27 -6.25
N GLY A 137 27.54 -6.20 -6.11
CA GLY A 137 26.80 -6.26 -4.84
C GLY A 137 26.93 -5.00 -3.96
N ILE A 138 28.11 -4.38 -3.87
CA ILE A 138 28.36 -3.18 -3.04
C ILE A 138 27.56 -1.98 -3.57
N GLY A 139 27.44 -1.85 -4.90
CA GLY A 139 26.68 -0.77 -5.52
C GLY A 139 25.19 -0.80 -5.17
N GLU A 140 24.60 -1.98 -4.98
CA GLU A 140 23.16 -2.15 -4.77
C GLU A 140 22.68 -1.45 -3.49
N ARG A 141 23.48 -1.48 -2.41
CA ARG A 141 23.13 -0.78 -1.16
C ARG A 141 23.09 0.73 -1.35
N GLN A 142 24.03 1.28 -2.12
CA GLN A 142 24.07 2.71 -2.41
C GLN A 142 22.93 3.11 -3.34
N TYR A 143 22.65 2.33 -4.39
CA TYR A 143 21.52 2.57 -5.28
C TYR A 143 20.18 2.47 -4.56
N LYS A 144 19.99 1.45 -3.71
CA LYS A 144 18.81 1.34 -2.84
C LYS A 144 18.62 2.59 -1.99
N LYS A 145 19.68 3.15 -1.39
CA LYS A 145 19.58 4.35 -0.54
C LYS A 145 19.14 5.57 -1.35
N ILE A 146 19.66 5.74 -2.56
CA ILE A 146 19.32 6.89 -3.39
C ILE A 146 17.95 6.72 -4.05
N ALA A 147 17.64 5.52 -4.53
CA ALA A 147 16.34 5.20 -5.09
C ALA A 147 15.21 5.44 -4.06
N ASN A 148 15.41 5.08 -2.78
CA ASN A 148 14.48 5.44 -1.70
C ASN A 148 14.35 6.95 -1.43
N ARG A 149 15.31 7.77 -1.89
CA ARG A 149 15.22 9.24 -1.75
C ARG A 149 14.33 9.84 -2.82
N VAL A 150 14.42 9.32 -4.05
CA VAL A 150 13.77 9.85 -5.25
C VAL A 150 12.42 9.18 -5.57
N TRP A 151 12.17 7.97 -5.05
CA TRP A 151 10.91 7.26 -5.26
C TRP A 151 9.71 8.07 -4.76
N PRO A 152 8.55 8.05 -5.46
CA PRO A 152 7.34 8.72 -5.00
C PRO A 152 7.00 8.37 -3.55
N ARG A 153 6.84 9.40 -2.72
CA ARG A 153 6.58 9.29 -1.28
C ARG A 153 5.12 9.44 -0.92
N GLU A 154 4.26 9.35 -1.92
CA GLU A 154 2.82 9.36 -1.71
C GLU A 154 2.46 8.25 -0.74
N ARG A 155 1.82 8.64 0.35
CA ARG A 155 1.35 7.67 1.34
C ARG A 155 0.02 7.10 0.91
N CYS A 156 -0.81 7.88 0.23
CA CYS A 156 -2.13 7.45 -0.20
C CYS A 156 -2.18 7.34 -1.72
N TYR A 157 -2.75 6.24 -2.18
CA TYR A 157 -2.96 5.94 -3.59
C TYR A 157 -4.44 5.75 -3.84
N THR A 158 -4.92 6.34 -4.93
CA THR A 158 -6.29 6.12 -5.41
C THR A 158 -6.27 5.34 -6.69
N PHE A 159 -7.21 4.42 -6.85
CA PHE A 159 -7.37 3.64 -8.07
C PHE A 159 -8.84 3.51 -8.46
N ILE A 160 -9.10 3.34 -9.75
CA ILE A 160 -10.47 3.27 -10.30
C ILE A 160 -10.80 1.81 -10.62
N VAL A 161 -11.94 1.34 -10.12
CA VAL A 161 -12.53 0.04 -10.46
C VAL A 161 -13.82 0.27 -11.24
N PRO A 162 -13.94 -0.20 -12.49
CA PRO A 162 -15.18 -0.12 -13.25
C PRO A 162 -16.36 -0.81 -12.52
N LYS A 163 -17.52 -0.16 -12.50
CA LYS A 163 -18.72 -0.62 -11.77
C LYS A 163 -19.23 -2.00 -12.17
N ASP A 164 -18.95 -2.40 -13.40
CA ASP A 164 -19.30 -3.71 -13.96
C ASP A 164 -18.51 -4.87 -13.33
N GLU A 165 -17.39 -4.59 -12.66
CA GLU A 165 -16.55 -5.59 -11.99
C GLU A 165 -16.72 -5.62 -10.46
N GLU A 166 -17.54 -4.74 -9.89
CA GLU A 166 -17.63 -4.50 -8.44
C GLU A 166 -18.36 -5.61 -7.64
N ARG A 167 -18.64 -6.77 -8.26
CA ARG A 167 -19.37 -7.87 -7.63
C ARG A 167 -18.38 -8.97 -7.17
N PRO A 168 -17.84 -8.90 -5.93
CA PRO A 168 -17.05 -9.99 -5.39
C PRO A 168 -17.95 -11.23 -5.31
N ARG A 169 -17.51 -12.32 -5.95
CA ARG A 169 -18.12 -13.65 -5.81
C ARG A 169 -17.84 -14.23 -4.44
#